data_AF-A0A8S1ILQ4-F1
#
_entry.id   AF-A0A8S1ILQ4-F1
#
_cell.length_a   1.000
_cell.length_b   1.000
_cell.length_c   1.000
_cell.angle_alpha   90.00
_cell.angle_beta   90.00
_cell.angle_gamma   90.00
#
_symmetry.space_group_name_H-M   'P 1'
#
loop_
_entity.id
_entity.type
_entity.pdbx_description
1 polymer ?
#
loop_
_entity_poly.entity_id
_entity_poly.type
_entity_poly.pdbx_seq_one_letter_code
_entity_poly.pdbx_strand_id
1 'polypeptide(L)'
;MRKANATIELWVYIVPIDWSLNFAEPEVDPVDTAVGNLTARGFVPDIKAYGNTTRYENVFLAGHSAGAVPVLTTEWKSARGVIMMGAYMVPLPGQISSSSQFPLPILQILGELDGQVRITQLAYAATEMVEVALRTGLRYAVSKAPVVIVEGMNHIQFSNASARFQFGDLEPEIALASVLESAATSIVAFMGVNLANVSVEAGEVHRLTLGNATKAAVDMLSPYAIAVGYGNLSAAYEVAISGDRQEGIALSGGLVNYGVWGEQIGNDMDARMQVAHPGEARVAEAFCSKAQGELLRPLEGIDVKVLATVHTTLEYFQRSRPSFERLADGGILVTPSCLIYRRNMVDGTSPMVGIASQYWMKLASCESIASLVQVSSNISDPMQACAASNFSATGLNNAALEEALLRSTGRAKQRFEARGRPVKFVPQEQCGDVPCSDVNPFVWASTQLALSVEIDPKNGSVAVVKVPTLIVEEVVHVKAFSVGRAMEYILVDSLQFPDQLA
;
A
#
# COMPACT_ATOMS: atom_id res chain seq x y z
N MET A 1 0.63 -4.45 -49.74
CA MET A 1 0.86 -3.13 -49.10
C MET A 1 2.00 -3.29 -48.11
N ARG A 2 3.16 -2.66 -48.35
CA ARG A 2 4.25 -2.61 -47.37
C ARG A 2 3.83 -1.60 -46.30
N LYS A 3 3.53 -2.05 -45.08
CA LYS A 3 3.37 -1.15 -43.93
C LYS A 3 4.70 -0.40 -43.79
N ALA A 4 4.68 0.91 -44.02
CA ALA A 4 5.81 1.75 -43.65
C ALA A 4 5.92 1.62 -42.13
N ASN A 5 6.97 0.95 -41.64
CA ASN A 5 7.31 0.98 -40.23
C ASN A 5 7.67 2.44 -39.93
N ALA A 6 6.75 3.17 -39.30
CA ALA A 6 7.04 4.50 -38.80
C ALA A 6 8.10 4.35 -37.71
N THR A 7 9.34 4.71 -38.01
CA THR A 7 10.41 4.79 -37.02
C THR A 7 10.12 5.98 -36.13
N ILE A 8 9.94 5.76 -34.83
CA ILE A 8 9.86 6.83 -33.84
C ILE A 8 11.30 7.22 -33.48
N GLU A 9 11.69 8.46 -33.76
CA GLU A 9 12.95 9.01 -33.29
C GLU A 9 12.76 9.49 -31.84
N LEU A 10 13.54 8.92 -30.91
CA LEU A 10 13.47 9.27 -29.49
C LEU A 10 14.59 10.27 -29.15
N TRP A 11 14.18 11.44 -28.65
CA TRP A 11 15.09 12.44 -28.10
C TRP A 11 15.00 12.43 -26.57
N VAL A 12 16.15 12.38 -25.90
CA VAL A 12 16.23 12.33 -24.43
C VAL A 12 17.02 13.52 -23.91
N TYR A 13 16.44 14.26 -22.98
CA TYR A 13 17.10 15.30 -22.20
C TYR A 13 17.04 14.94 -20.72
N ILE A 14 18.19 14.88 -20.06
CA ILE A 14 18.28 14.54 -18.64
C ILE A 14 18.40 15.84 -17.86
N VAL A 15 17.40 16.13 -17.03
CA VAL A 15 17.42 17.29 -16.13
C VAL A 15 18.17 16.87 -14.85
N PRO A 16 19.29 17.52 -14.48
CA PRO A 16 19.91 17.29 -13.19
C PRO A 16 18.99 17.85 -12.10
N ILE A 17 18.59 17.00 -11.15
CA ILE A 17 17.80 17.42 -10.00
C ILE A 17 18.79 17.91 -8.92
N ASP A 18 18.74 19.20 -8.63
CA ASP A 18 19.41 19.77 -7.46
C ASP A 18 18.46 19.71 -6.25
N TRP A 19 18.70 18.72 -5.38
CA TRP A 19 17.94 18.53 -4.14
C TRP A 19 18.15 19.65 -3.11
N SER A 20 19.11 20.56 -3.32
CA SER A 20 19.33 21.71 -2.44
C SER A 20 18.40 22.88 -2.76
N LEU A 21 17.73 22.87 -3.91
CA LEU A 21 16.72 23.87 -4.24
C LEU A 21 15.48 23.61 -3.39
N ASN A 22 15.15 24.56 -2.51
CA ASN A 22 13.80 24.65 -1.94
C ASN A 22 12.80 24.51 -3.10
N PHE A 23 11.73 23.74 -2.92
CA PHE A 23 10.63 23.52 -3.88
C PHE A 23 9.86 24.80 -4.28
N ALA A 24 10.47 25.98 -4.17
CA ALA A 24 10.02 27.20 -4.81
C ALA A 24 9.93 26.97 -6.32
N GLU A 25 8.87 27.51 -6.94
CA GLU A 25 8.69 27.41 -8.38
C GLU A 25 9.92 27.98 -9.09
N PRO A 26 10.56 27.24 -10.00
CA PRO A 26 11.69 27.76 -10.75
C PRO A 26 11.23 28.96 -11.59
N GLU A 27 12.08 29.99 -11.71
CA GLU A 27 11.77 31.19 -12.53
C GLU A 27 11.57 30.86 -14.03
N VAL A 28 12.08 29.72 -14.49
CA VAL A 28 11.97 29.24 -15.87
C VAL A 28 11.46 27.80 -15.84
N ASP A 29 10.48 27.49 -16.69
CA ASP A 29 9.99 26.12 -16.89
C ASP A 29 11.16 25.25 -17.43
N PRO A 30 11.63 24.25 -16.66
CA PRO A 30 12.73 23.39 -17.11
C PRO A 30 12.35 22.53 -18.33
N VAL A 31 11.05 22.29 -18.58
CA VAL A 31 10.58 21.64 -19.80
C VAL A 31 10.82 22.54 -21.00
N ASP A 32 10.48 23.83 -20.92
CA ASP A 32 10.73 24.79 -21.99
C ASP A 32 12.24 24.93 -22.27
N THR A 33 13.05 24.96 -21.23
CA THR A 33 14.52 24.99 -21.35
C THR A 33 15.05 23.73 -22.05
N ALA A 34 14.58 22.55 -21.65
CA ALA A 34 14.95 21.28 -22.26
C ALA A 34 14.52 21.22 -23.74
N VAL A 35 13.30 21.62 -24.05
CA VAL A 35 12.78 21.68 -25.42
C VAL A 35 13.57 22.67 -26.27
N GLY A 36 13.92 23.85 -25.75
CA GLY A 36 14.78 24.81 -26.45
C GLY A 36 16.15 24.22 -26.79
N ASN A 37 16.79 23.54 -25.84
CA ASN A 37 18.07 22.87 -26.05
C ASN A 37 17.99 21.73 -27.07
N LEU A 38 16.91 20.94 -27.06
CA LEU A 38 16.67 19.90 -28.06
C LEU A 38 16.38 20.49 -29.44
N THR A 39 15.62 21.59 -29.49
CA THR A 39 15.27 22.28 -30.75
C THR A 39 16.54 22.83 -31.43
N ALA A 40 17.48 23.38 -30.65
CA ALA A 40 18.78 23.80 -31.16
C ALA A 40 19.62 22.65 -31.76
N ARG A 41 19.26 21.39 -31.45
CA ARG A 41 19.90 20.18 -31.98
C ARG A 41 19.10 19.49 -33.09
N GLY A 42 17.97 20.07 -33.51
CA GLY A 42 17.15 19.57 -34.61
C GLY A 42 15.84 18.89 -34.21
N PHE A 43 15.52 18.78 -32.91
CA PHE A 43 14.20 18.34 -32.48
C PHE A 43 13.12 19.34 -32.93
N VAL A 44 11.97 18.85 -33.37
CA VAL A 44 10.83 19.69 -33.75
C VAL A 44 9.69 19.45 -32.76
N PRO A 45 9.44 20.36 -31.79
CA PRO A 45 8.32 20.23 -30.88
C PRO A 45 6.99 20.37 -31.61
N ASP A 46 6.02 19.50 -31.30
CA ASP A 46 4.63 19.63 -31.75
C ASP A 46 3.89 20.49 -30.73
N ILE A 47 3.69 21.77 -31.05
CA ILE A 47 3.19 22.77 -30.10
C ILE A 47 1.69 23.01 -30.32
N LYS A 48 0.89 22.90 -29.26
CA LYS A 48 -0.52 23.32 -29.25
C LYS A 48 -0.81 24.31 -28.12
N ALA A 49 -1.55 25.35 -28.45
CA ALA A 49 -2.04 26.32 -27.48
C ALA A 49 -3.32 25.80 -26.80
N TYR A 50 -3.34 25.85 -25.47
CA TYR A 50 -4.50 25.52 -24.63
C TYR A 50 -4.81 26.70 -23.72
N GLY A 51 -5.56 27.68 -24.25
CA GLY A 51 -5.79 28.93 -23.54
C GLY A 51 -4.48 29.71 -23.37
N ASN A 52 -4.08 29.93 -22.12
CA ASN A 52 -2.83 30.64 -21.79
C ASN A 52 -1.63 29.71 -21.58
N THR A 53 -1.79 28.39 -21.76
CA THR A 53 -0.69 27.44 -21.63
C THR A 53 -0.30 26.84 -22.98
N THR A 54 1.00 26.66 -23.16
CA THR A 54 1.58 25.95 -24.29
C THR A 54 1.77 24.49 -23.91
N ARG A 55 1.39 23.55 -24.77
CA ARG A 55 1.63 22.12 -24.56
C ARG A 55 2.38 21.53 -25.73
N TYR A 56 3.39 20.73 -25.43
CA TYR A 56 4.16 19.93 -26.36
C TYR A 56 3.49 18.54 -26.50
N GLU A 57 2.88 18.26 -27.65
CA GLU A 57 2.14 17.03 -27.93
C GLU A 57 3.03 15.80 -28.17
N ASN A 58 4.34 16.00 -28.30
CA ASN A 58 5.34 14.97 -28.51
C ASN A 58 6.45 14.93 -27.44
N VAL A 59 6.23 15.56 -26.27
CA VAL A 59 7.18 15.56 -25.15
C VAL A 59 6.57 14.84 -23.95
N PHE A 60 7.31 13.92 -23.35
CA PHE A 60 6.92 13.20 -22.14
C PHE A 60 7.93 13.48 -21.04
N LEU A 61 7.46 13.56 -19.80
CA LEU A 61 8.32 13.68 -18.62
C LEU A 61 8.48 12.31 -17.99
N ALA A 62 9.71 11.97 -17.60
CA ALA A 62 9.99 10.72 -16.92
C ALA A 62 10.83 10.99 -15.67
N GLY A 63 10.49 10.34 -14.57
CA GLY A 63 11.24 10.42 -13.33
C GLY A 63 11.40 9.05 -12.69
N HIS A 64 12.59 8.76 -12.17
CA HIS A 64 12.88 7.56 -11.40
C HIS A 64 12.89 7.86 -9.91
N SER A 65 12.23 7.03 -9.10
CA SER A 65 12.25 7.14 -7.64
C SER A 65 11.80 8.53 -7.18
N ALA A 66 12.53 9.13 -6.24
CA ALA A 66 12.30 10.49 -5.77
C ALA A 66 12.39 11.55 -6.91
N GLY A 67 13.09 11.25 -8.01
CA GLY A 67 13.13 12.11 -9.18
C GLY A 67 11.81 12.22 -9.94
N ALA A 68 10.80 11.40 -9.60
CA ALA A 68 9.44 11.57 -10.09
C ALA A 68 8.66 12.67 -9.35
N VAL A 69 9.12 13.13 -8.18
CA VAL A 69 8.40 14.16 -7.39
C VAL A 69 8.35 15.51 -8.11
N PRO A 70 9.45 16.10 -8.62
CA PRO A 70 9.39 17.37 -9.34
C PRO A 70 8.48 17.34 -10.57
N VAL A 71 8.37 16.17 -11.22
CA VAL A 71 7.48 15.97 -12.37
C VAL A 71 6.00 16.19 -12.00
N LEU A 72 5.63 16.04 -10.73
CA LEU A 72 4.24 16.20 -10.25
C LEU A 72 3.90 17.63 -9.79
N THR A 73 4.88 18.49 -9.50
CA THR A 73 4.62 19.74 -8.78
C THR A 73 4.24 20.91 -9.67
N THR A 74 4.91 21.12 -10.81
CA THR A 74 4.69 22.34 -11.64
C THR A 74 4.90 22.14 -13.14
N GLU A 75 5.76 21.19 -13.52
CA GLU A 75 6.31 21.05 -14.87
C GLU A 75 5.40 20.28 -15.84
N TRP A 76 4.40 19.58 -15.33
CA TRP A 76 3.55 18.73 -16.16
C TRP A 76 2.73 19.52 -17.18
N LYS A 77 2.37 20.78 -16.90
CA LYS A 77 1.44 21.58 -17.73
C LYS A 77 1.84 21.64 -19.21
N SER A 78 3.14 21.62 -19.49
CA SER A 78 3.71 21.74 -20.83
C SER A 78 3.87 20.39 -21.54
N ALA A 79 3.76 19.26 -20.84
CA ALA A 79 4.03 17.92 -21.39
C ALA A 79 2.79 17.17 -21.91
N ARG A 80 3.02 16.14 -22.74
CA ARG A 80 1.99 15.24 -23.23
C ARG A 80 1.57 14.22 -22.18
N GLY A 81 2.50 13.69 -21.41
CA GLY A 81 2.26 12.69 -20.37
C GLY A 81 3.45 12.49 -19.45
N VAL A 82 3.24 11.74 -18.37
CA VAL A 82 4.22 11.49 -17.32
C VAL A 82 4.51 9.99 -17.21
N ILE A 83 5.76 9.63 -16.97
CA ILE A 83 6.23 8.26 -16.75
C ILE A 83 6.95 8.21 -15.40
N MET A 84 6.34 7.54 -14.43
CA MET A 84 6.90 7.31 -13.10
C MET A 84 7.53 5.92 -13.05
N MET A 85 8.85 5.86 -12.92
CA MET A 85 9.62 4.62 -12.85
C MET A 85 10.07 4.39 -11.42
N GLY A 86 9.80 3.24 -10.82
CA GLY A 86 10.20 3.01 -9.43
C GLY A 86 9.59 4.05 -8.50
N ALA A 87 8.37 4.52 -8.79
CA ALA A 87 7.70 5.61 -8.09
C ALA A 87 6.19 5.51 -8.28
N TYR A 88 5.43 6.15 -7.39
CA TYR A 88 3.98 6.24 -7.43
C TYR A 88 3.54 7.64 -7.02
N MET A 89 2.30 7.99 -7.34
CA MET A 89 1.73 9.26 -6.89
C MET A 89 1.53 9.24 -5.38
N VAL A 90 2.28 10.09 -4.68
CA VAL A 90 2.15 10.29 -3.24
C VAL A 90 1.20 11.48 -2.98
N PRO A 91 0.22 11.36 -2.08
CA PRO A 91 -0.56 12.51 -1.62
C PRO A 91 0.36 13.53 -0.93
N LEU A 92 0.72 14.60 -1.63
CA LEU A 92 1.40 15.75 -1.06
C LEU A 92 0.40 16.88 -0.77
N PRO A 93 0.51 17.61 0.36
CA PRO A 93 -0.40 18.72 0.68
C PRO A 93 -0.46 19.74 -0.47
N GLY A 94 -1.69 20.13 -0.86
CA GLY A 94 -1.92 21.07 -1.96
C GLY A 94 -1.63 20.50 -3.36
N GLN A 95 -1.30 19.21 -3.50
CA GLN A 95 -1.03 18.57 -4.79
C GLN A 95 -2.10 17.54 -5.14
N ILE A 96 -2.17 17.24 -6.44
CA ILE A 96 -3.06 16.21 -6.96
C ILE A 96 -2.56 14.84 -6.47
N SER A 97 -3.33 14.20 -5.60
CA SER A 97 -2.97 12.94 -4.97
C SER A 97 -3.51 11.70 -5.69
N SER A 98 -4.28 11.89 -6.76
CA SER A 98 -4.95 10.80 -7.46
C SER A 98 -4.60 10.79 -8.94
N SER A 99 -4.17 9.63 -9.44
CA SER A 99 -3.89 9.42 -10.87
C SER A 99 -5.14 9.62 -11.73
N SER A 100 -6.32 9.38 -11.16
CA SER A 100 -7.61 9.63 -11.80
C SER A 100 -7.90 11.12 -12.00
N GLN A 101 -7.39 11.98 -11.10
CA GLN A 101 -7.56 13.43 -11.12
C GLN A 101 -6.41 14.15 -11.82
N PHE A 102 -5.28 13.46 -12.02
CA PHE A 102 -4.13 14.03 -12.69
C PHE A 102 -4.52 14.44 -14.12
N PRO A 103 -4.25 15.66 -14.58
CA PRO A 103 -4.80 16.18 -15.84
C PRO A 103 -4.20 15.51 -17.09
N LEU A 104 -3.00 14.93 -16.98
CA LEU A 104 -2.32 14.27 -18.10
C LEU A 104 -2.35 12.74 -17.97
N PRO A 105 -2.15 12.01 -19.08
CA PRO A 105 -1.79 10.61 -19.01
C PRO A 105 -0.57 10.38 -18.11
N ILE A 106 -0.62 9.35 -17.26
CA ILE A 106 0.45 8.96 -16.36
C ILE A 106 0.67 7.44 -16.37
N LEU A 107 1.87 6.99 -16.71
CA LEU A 107 2.29 5.61 -16.55
C LEU A 107 3.00 5.46 -15.21
N GLN A 108 2.55 4.53 -14.37
CA GLN A 108 3.26 4.12 -13.16
C GLN A 108 3.82 2.72 -13.37
N ILE A 109 5.15 2.59 -13.41
CA ILE A 109 5.84 1.32 -13.63
C ILE A 109 6.81 1.00 -12.48
N LEU A 110 6.71 -0.21 -11.96
CA LEU A 110 7.43 -0.68 -10.78
C LEU A 110 8.07 -2.05 -11.00
N GLY A 111 9.14 -2.36 -10.28
CA GLY A 111 9.64 -3.73 -10.17
C GLY A 111 8.88 -4.53 -9.11
N GLU A 112 8.64 -5.82 -9.34
CA GLU A 112 8.03 -6.72 -8.34
C GLU A 112 8.84 -6.75 -7.04
N LEU A 113 10.16 -6.69 -7.18
CA LEU A 113 11.15 -6.75 -6.10
C LEU A 113 11.64 -5.37 -5.67
N ASP A 114 10.90 -4.32 -6.01
CA ASP A 114 11.20 -2.96 -5.58
C ASP A 114 10.95 -2.84 -4.07
N GLY A 115 12.00 -3.00 -3.28
CA GLY A 115 11.91 -2.91 -1.83
C GLY A 115 11.97 -1.49 -1.27
N GLN A 116 12.24 -0.49 -2.12
CA GLN A 116 12.28 0.92 -1.71
C GLN A 116 10.90 1.57 -1.81
N VAL A 117 10.17 1.35 -2.89
CA VAL A 117 8.78 1.81 -3.04
C VAL A 117 7.79 0.80 -2.49
N ARG A 118 8.12 -0.50 -2.59
CA ARG A 118 7.26 -1.64 -2.25
C ARG A 118 6.10 -1.80 -3.23
N ILE A 119 5.97 -3.02 -3.77
CA ILE A 119 4.87 -3.40 -4.68
C ILE A 119 3.48 -3.09 -4.10
N THR A 120 3.36 -3.14 -2.77
CA THR A 120 2.14 -2.86 -2.03
C THR A 120 1.61 -1.44 -2.23
N GLN A 121 2.50 -0.45 -2.42
CA GLN A 121 2.08 0.94 -2.68
C GLN A 121 1.41 1.09 -4.04
N LEU A 122 1.78 0.26 -5.02
CA LEU A 122 1.15 0.28 -6.34
C LEU A 122 -0.26 -0.32 -6.35
N ALA A 123 -0.65 -1.08 -5.32
CA ALA A 123 -2.02 -1.59 -5.19
C ALA A 123 -3.05 -0.45 -5.12
N TYR A 124 -2.69 0.68 -4.49
CA TYR A 124 -3.55 1.85 -4.46
C TYR A 124 -3.72 2.47 -5.85
N ALA A 125 -2.62 2.69 -6.57
CA ALA A 125 -2.66 3.18 -7.96
C ALA A 125 -3.44 2.24 -8.90
N ALA A 126 -3.32 0.93 -8.71
CA ALA A 126 -4.09 -0.05 -9.46
C ALA A 126 -5.59 0.04 -9.17
N THR A 127 -5.95 0.34 -7.92
CA THR A 127 -7.34 0.58 -7.51
C THR A 127 -7.91 1.80 -8.24
N GLU A 128 -7.17 2.91 -8.27
CA GLU A 128 -7.59 4.12 -9.00
C GLU A 128 -7.74 3.86 -10.50
N MET A 129 -6.81 3.12 -11.11
CA MET A 129 -6.89 2.75 -12.53
C MET A 129 -8.14 1.91 -12.84
N VAL A 130 -8.40 0.86 -12.05
CA VAL A 130 -9.60 0.03 -12.20
C VAL A 130 -10.88 0.85 -12.04
N GLU A 131 -10.88 1.80 -11.11
CA GLU A 131 -12.03 2.69 -10.91
C GLU A 131 -12.27 3.61 -12.12
N VAL A 132 -11.21 4.20 -12.68
CA VAL A 132 -11.30 4.94 -13.95
C VAL A 132 -11.84 4.03 -15.05
N ALA A 133 -11.38 2.78 -15.12
CA ALA A 133 -11.85 1.80 -16.10
C ALA A 133 -13.34 1.50 -15.97
N LEU A 134 -13.86 1.32 -14.75
CA LEU A 134 -15.29 1.10 -14.50
C LEU A 134 -16.14 2.31 -14.92
N ARG A 135 -15.64 3.53 -14.73
CA ARG A 135 -16.38 4.77 -15.03
C ARG A 135 -16.36 5.14 -16.51
N THR A 136 -15.19 5.01 -17.13
CA THR A 136 -14.89 5.60 -18.45
C THR A 136 -14.63 4.54 -19.53
N GLY A 137 -14.59 3.26 -19.15
CA GLY A 137 -14.22 2.14 -20.00
C GLY A 137 -12.71 1.88 -19.98
N LEU A 138 -12.34 0.61 -20.12
CA LEU A 138 -10.95 0.18 -20.03
C LEU A 138 -10.02 0.90 -21.02
N ARG A 139 -10.51 1.13 -22.24
CA ARG A 139 -9.74 1.80 -23.31
C ARG A 139 -9.21 3.16 -22.87
N TYR A 140 -10.02 3.94 -22.17
CA TYR A 140 -9.61 5.24 -21.64
C TYR A 140 -8.65 5.08 -20.47
N ALA A 141 -8.97 4.21 -19.50
CA ALA A 141 -8.13 3.99 -18.32
C ALA A 141 -6.70 3.55 -18.66
N VAL A 142 -6.53 2.58 -19.57
CA VAL A 142 -5.22 2.12 -20.04
C VAL A 142 -4.43 3.23 -20.74
N SER A 143 -5.12 4.14 -21.43
CA SER A 143 -4.46 5.27 -22.07
C SER A 143 -4.10 6.38 -21.06
N LYS A 144 -4.84 6.46 -19.95
CA LYS A 144 -4.82 7.56 -18.99
C LYS A 144 -3.95 7.30 -17.76
N ALA A 145 -4.11 6.18 -17.08
CA ALA A 145 -3.44 5.90 -15.81
C ALA A 145 -2.99 4.43 -15.69
N PRO A 146 -2.31 3.85 -16.70
CA PRO A 146 -1.87 2.46 -16.64
C PRO A 146 -0.88 2.24 -15.50
N VAL A 147 -1.05 1.10 -14.82
CA VAL A 147 -0.08 0.56 -13.86
C VAL A 147 0.62 -0.64 -14.47
N VAL A 148 1.92 -0.78 -14.26
CA VAL A 148 2.71 -1.91 -14.78
C VAL A 148 3.67 -2.39 -13.69
N ILE A 149 3.77 -3.72 -13.55
CA ILE A 149 4.79 -4.37 -12.72
C ILE A 149 5.68 -5.21 -13.62
N VAL A 150 6.99 -5.02 -13.51
CA VAL A 150 7.99 -5.88 -14.16
C VAL A 150 8.39 -6.97 -13.17
N GLU A 151 8.02 -8.21 -13.47
CA GLU A 151 8.32 -9.37 -12.62
C GLU A 151 9.81 -9.61 -12.42
N GLY A 152 10.22 -9.92 -11.19
CA GLY A 152 11.63 -10.16 -10.84
C GLY A 152 12.55 -8.93 -10.91
N MET A 153 12.04 -7.76 -11.31
CA MET A 153 12.80 -6.51 -11.35
C MET A 153 12.85 -5.86 -9.97
N ASN A 154 13.99 -5.28 -9.59
CA ASN A 154 14.14 -4.49 -8.37
C ASN A 154 14.09 -2.96 -8.62
N HIS A 155 14.24 -2.14 -7.59
CA HIS A 155 14.10 -0.69 -7.71
C HIS A 155 15.14 -0.05 -8.63
N ILE A 156 16.40 -0.47 -8.51
CA ILE A 156 17.53 0.23 -9.14
C ILE A 156 17.66 -0.04 -10.63
N GLN A 157 17.06 -1.11 -11.15
CA GLN A 157 17.20 -1.55 -12.55
C GLN A 157 16.57 -0.60 -13.58
N PHE A 158 15.87 0.46 -13.14
CA PHE A 158 15.52 1.62 -14.00
C PHE A 158 16.69 2.59 -14.23
N SER A 159 17.82 2.40 -13.55
CA SER A 159 18.94 3.33 -13.50
C SER A 159 20.27 2.60 -13.66
N ASN A 160 21.34 3.36 -13.90
CA ASN A 160 22.72 2.86 -13.88
C ASN A 160 23.34 2.87 -12.47
N ALA A 161 22.55 3.13 -11.43
CA ALA A 161 23.06 3.18 -10.07
C ALA A 161 23.25 1.78 -9.47
N SER A 162 24.07 1.68 -8.43
CA SER A 162 24.27 0.43 -7.69
C SER A 162 23.07 0.13 -6.80
N ALA A 163 22.70 -1.15 -6.72
CA ALA A 163 21.65 -1.61 -5.83
C ALA A 163 21.90 -1.13 -4.40
N ARG A 164 20.84 -0.58 -3.81
CA ARG A 164 20.86 0.03 -2.49
C ARG A 164 20.22 -0.93 -1.50
N PHE A 165 20.86 -2.08 -1.30
CA PHE A 165 20.35 -3.13 -0.41
C PHE A 165 20.10 -2.58 0.99
N GLN A 166 20.95 -1.67 1.49
CA GLN A 166 20.79 -0.96 2.77
C GLN A 166 19.51 -0.14 2.91
N PHE A 167 18.83 0.17 1.81
CA PHE A 167 17.53 0.84 1.78
C PHE A 167 16.37 -0.13 1.50
N GLY A 168 16.64 -1.43 1.59
CA GLY A 168 15.64 -2.49 1.47
C GLY A 168 15.41 -3.02 0.06
N ASP A 169 16.17 -2.57 -0.94
CA ASP A 169 16.06 -3.13 -2.29
C ASP A 169 16.42 -4.62 -2.30
N LEU A 170 15.84 -5.40 -3.20
CA LEU A 170 16.05 -6.85 -3.27
C LEU A 170 16.94 -7.23 -4.45
N GLU A 171 17.57 -8.40 -4.37
CA GLU A 171 18.33 -8.96 -5.51
C GLU A 171 17.36 -9.28 -6.66
N PRO A 172 17.61 -8.77 -7.88
CA PRO A 172 16.74 -9.04 -9.02
C PRO A 172 16.80 -10.51 -9.43
N GLU A 173 15.68 -11.03 -9.92
CA GLU A 173 15.56 -12.43 -10.39
C GLU A 173 15.68 -12.55 -11.90
N ILE A 174 15.75 -11.42 -12.61
CA ILE A 174 15.84 -11.38 -14.07
C ILE A 174 17.02 -10.51 -14.53
N ALA A 175 17.57 -10.87 -15.69
CA ALA A 175 18.69 -10.16 -16.28
C ALA A 175 18.29 -8.73 -16.67
N LEU A 176 19.21 -7.77 -16.48
CA LEU A 176 18.98 -6.36 -16.77
C LEU A 176 18.47 -6.12 -18.21
N ALA A 177 18.97 -6.86 -19.19
CA ALA A 177 18.50 -6.72 -20.59
C ALA A 177 17.00 -7.01 -20.73
N SER A 178 16.51 -8.08 -20.10
CA SER A 178 15.08 -8.46 -20.13
C SER A 178 14.21 -7.47 -19.35
N VAL A 179 14.74 -6.89 -18.27
CA VAL A 179 14.09 -5.81 -17.53
C VAL A 179 13.89 -4.60 -18.43
N LEU A 180 14.98 -4.12 -19.04
CA LEU A 180 14.97 -2.94 -19.89
C LEU A 180 14.06 -3.14 -21.10
N GLU A 181 14.05 -4.33 -21.70
CA GLU A 181 13.14 -4.67 -22.80
C GLU A 181 11.66 -4.59 -22.36
N SER A 182 11.32 -5.16 -21.20
CA SER A 182 9.95 -5.15 -20.67
C SER A 182 9.47 -3.75 -20.29
N ALA A 183 10.32 -2.99 -19.60
CA ALA A 183 10.05 -1.61 -19.24
C ALA A 183 9.92 -0.71 -20.48
N ALA A 184 10.87 -0.81 -21.43
CA ALA A 184 10.84 -0.05 -22.67
C ALA A 184 9.59 -0.37 -23.52
N THR A 185 9.20 -1.65 -23.60
CA THR A 185 7.97 -2.06 -24.30
C THR A 185 6.74 -1.35 -23.74
N SER A 186 6.63 -1.28 -22.41
CA SER A 186 5.51 -0.62 -21.72
C SER A 186 5.54 0.90 -21.91
N ILE A 187 6.73 1.51 -21.81
CA ILE A 187 6.93 2.95 -22.03
C ILE A 187 6.59 3.35 -23.46
N VAL A 188 7.09 2.61 -24.46
CA VAL A 188 6.80 2.87 -25.88
C VAL A 188 5.32 2.69 -26.17
N ALA A 189 4.67 1.68 -25.59
CA ALA A 189 3.24 1.49 -25.71
C ALA A 189 2.45 2.67 -25.11
N PHE A 190 2.84 3.15 -23.94
CA PHE A 190 2.23 4.32 -23.31
C PHE A 190 2.41 5.61 -24.12
N MET A 191 3.61 5.84 -24.67
CA MET A 191 3.84 6.97 -25.56
C MET A 191 3.01 6.83 -26.83
N GLY A 192 3.02 5.65 -27.45
CA GLY A 192 2.32 5.37 -28.70
C GLY A 192 0.80 5.53 -28.61
N VAL A 193 0.17 5.19 -27.47
CA VAL A 193 -1.27 5.40 -27.30
C VAL A 193 -1.63 6.88 -27.06
N ASN A 194 -0.66 7.69 -26.65
CA ASN A 194 -0.88 9.08 -26.28
C ASN A 194 -0.37 10.10 -27.31
N LEU A 195 0.53 9.73 -28.23
CA LEU A 195 1.01 10.61 -29.29
C LEU A 195 -0.09 10.96 -30.30
N ALA A 196 -0.19 12.23 -30.70
CA ALA A 196 -1.25 12.72 -31.59
C ALA A 196 -1.17 12.16 -33.01
N ASN A 197 0.03 11.80 -33.48
CA ASN A 197 0.31 11.45 -34.88
C ASN A 197 0.45 9.93 -35.12
N VAL A 198 -0.03 9.11 -34.19
CA VAL A 198 -0.03 7.65 -34.34
C VAL A 198 -1.29 7.21 -35.07
N SER A 199 -1.15 6.31 -36.05
CA SER A 199 -2.32 5.77 -36.77
C SER A 199 -3.25 5.05 -35.80
N VAL A 200 -4.54 4.98 -36.13
CA VAL A 200 -5.53 4.29 -35.29
C VAL A 200 -5.09 2.85 -35.01
N GLU A 201 -4.65 2.12 -36.04
CA GLU A 201 -4.21 0.72 -35.92
C GLU A 201 -2.97 0.57 -35.05
N ALA A 202 -1.97 1.46 -35.19
CA ALA A 202 -0.78 1.44 -34.35
C ALA A 202 -1.13 1.78 -32.89
N GLY A 203 -2.03 2.76 -32.68
CA GLY A 203 -2.56 3.11 -31.36
C GLY A 203 -3.31 1.95 -30.71
N GLU A 204 -4.06 1.14 -31.47
CA GLU A 204 -4.68 -0.09 -30.97
C GLU A 204 -3.65 -1.12 -30.50
N VAL A 205 -2.59 -1.34 -31.28
CA VAL A 205 -1.53 -2.29 -30.91
C VAL A 205 -0.87 -1.86 -29.60
N HIS A 206 -0.48 -0.59 -29.49
CA HIS A 206 0.11 -0.05 -28.28
C HIS A 206 -0.83 -0.17 -27.08
N ARG A 207 -2.12 0.12 -27.27
CA ARG A 207 -3.11 -0.03 -26.19
C ARG A 207 -3.29 -1.46 -25.76
N LEU A 208 -3.29 -2.43 -26.69
CA LEU A 208 -3.38 -3.84 -26.35
C LEU A 208 -2.15 -4.30 -25.55
N THR A 209 -0.95 -3.93 -26.00
CA THR A 209 0.30 -4.20 -25.27
C THR A 209 0.23 -3.66 -23.84
N LEU A 210 -0.18 -2.40 -23.68
CA LEU A 210 -0.27 -1.76 -22.38
C LEU A 210 -1.38 -2.33 -21.51
N GLY A 211 -2.55 -2.62 -22.09
CA GLY A 211 -3.67 -3.24 -21.40
C GLY A 211 -3.36 -4.65 -20.89
N ASN A 212 -2.55 -5.42 -21.63
CA ASN A 212 -2.08 -6.73 -21.19
C ASN A 212 -1.10 -6.60 -20.01
N ALA A 213 -0.13 -5.68 -20.08
CA ALA A 213 0.80 -5.41 -18.98
C ALA A 213 0.06 -4.92 -17.72
N THR A 214 -0.93 -4.05 -17.90
CA THR A 214 -1.77 -3.56 -16.82
C THR A 214 -2.64 -4.64 -16.22
N LYS A 215 -3.23 -5.53 -17.03
CA LYS A 215 -3.96 -6.69 -16.52
C LYS A 215 -3.07 -7.58 -15.66
N ALA A 216 -1.85 -7.88 -16.12
CA ALA A 216 -0.91 -8.69 -15.34
C ALA A 216 -0.56 -8.04 -13.99
N ALA A 217 -0.34 -6.72 -13.97
CA ALA A 217 -0.11 -5.98 -12.74
C ALA A 217 -1.32 -6.02 -11.79
N VAL A 218 -2.54 -5.83 -12.32
CA VAL A 218 -3.79 -5.93 -11.56
C VAL A 218 -3.96 -7.33 -10.96
N ASP A 219 -3.72 -8.37 -11.74
CA ASP A 219 -3.84 -9.75 -11.29
C ASP A 219 -2.83 -10.08 -10.18
N MET A 220 -1.61 -9.55 -10.29
CA MET A 220 -0.58 -9.68 -9.26
C MET A 220 -0.93 -8.96 -7.96
N LEU A 221 -1.52 -7.75 -8.05
CA LEU A 221 -1.85 -6.91 -6.90
C LEU A 221 -3.17 -7.29 -6.23
N SER A 222 -4.07 -7.97 -6.94
CA SER A 222 -5.42 -8.28 -6.47
C SER A 222 -5.48 -9.02 -5.12
N PRO A 223 -4.66 -10.07 -4.87
CA PRO A 223 -4.70 -10.75 -3.57
C PRO A 223 -4.33 -9.82 -2.40
N TYR A 224 -3.36 -8.93 -2.60
CA TYR A 224 -2.98 -7.92 -1.60
C TYR A 224 -4.09 -6.89 -1.42
N ALA A 225 -4.65 -6.37 -2.53
CA ALA A 225 -5.76 -5.42 -2.52
C ALA A 225 -6.97 -5.95 -1.75
N ILE A 226 -7.31 -7.24 -1.87
CA ILE A 226 -8.36 -7.88 -1.07
C ILE A 226 -7.98 -7.88 0.41
N ALA A 227 -6.73 -8.26 0.74
CA ALA A 227 -6.26 -8.35 2.12
C ALA A 227 -6.26 -7.00 2.86
N VAL A 228 -6.07 -5.89 2.14
CA VAL A 228 -6.13 -4.52 2.72
C VAL A 228 -7.48 -3.82 2.52
N GLY A 229 -8.44 -4.48 1.88
CA GLY A 229 -9.80 -3.97 1.72
C GLY A 229 -10.01 -3.02 0.54
N TYR A 230 -9.09 -2.94 -0.42
CA TYR A 230 -9.30 -2.21 -1.69
C TYR A 230 -10.25 -2.96 -2.64
N GLY A 231 -10.52 -4.24 -2.37
CA GLY A 231 -11.42 -5.09 -3.15
C GLY A 231 -10.69 -6.00 -4.13
N ASN A 232 -11.45 -6.80 -4.88
CA ASN A 232 -10.89 -7.71 -5.88
C ASN A 232 -10.68 -6.95 -7.20
N LEU A 233 -9.45 -6.47 -7.40
CA LEU A 233 -9.08 -5.66 -8.57
C LEU A 233 -9.25 -6.43 -9.87
N SER A 234 -8.86 -7.71 -9.91
CA SER A 234 -9.02 -8.57 -11.10
C SER A 234 -10.48 -8.69 -11.51
N ALA A 235 -11.38 -9.01 -10.57
CA ALA A 235 -12.80 -9.14 -10.88
C ALA A 235 -13.40 -7.83 -11.40
N ALA A 236 -13.04 -6.69 -10.79
CA ALA A 236 -13.47 -5.38 -11.23
C ALA A 236 -12.89 -5.00 -12.61
N TYR A 237 -11.65 -5.40 -12.91
CA TYR A 237 -11.03 -5.19 -14.21
C TYR A 237 -11.73 -6.01 -15.32
N GLU A 238 -12.09 -7.26 -15.06
CA GLU A 238 -12.86 -8.09 -16.00
C GLU A 238 -14.23 -7.50 -16.35
N VAL A 239 -14.90 -6.91 -15.36
CA VAL A 239 -16.15 -6.16 -15.57
C VAL A 239 -15.89 -4.98 -16.50
N ALA A 240 -14.83 -4.21 -16.24
CA ALA A 240 -14.46 -3.07 -17.08
C ALA A 240 -14.11 -3.47 -18.53
N ILE A 241 -13.55 -4.67 -18.74
CA ILE A 241 -13.32 -5.24 -20.09
C ILE A 241 -14.64 -5.55 -20.79
N SER A 242 -15.57 -6.21 -20.10
CA SER A 242 -16.82 -6.69 -20.70
C SER A 242 -17.69 -5.56 -21.26
N GLY A 243 -17.53 -4.34 -20.73
CA GLY A 243 -18.40 -3.21 -21.05
C GLY A 243 -19.81 -3.33 -20.45
N ASP A 244 -20.09 -4.43 -19.75
CA ASP A 244 -21.30 -4.58 -18.95
C ASP A 244 -21.19 -3.63 -17.77
N ARG A 245 -21.85 -2.48 -17.88
CA ARG A 245 -22.12 -1.61 -16.73
C ARG A 245 -23.08 -2.35 -15.80
N GLN A 246 -22.56 -3.25 -14.98
CA GLN A 246 -23.32 -3.78 -13.86
C GLN A 246 -23.43 -2.68 -12.80
N GLU A 247 -24.59 -2.03 -12.75
CA GLU A 247 -24.99 -1.22 -11.61
C GLU A 247 -24.95 -2.13 -10.36
N GLY A 248 -23.92 -1.98 -9.52
CA GLY A 248 -23.81 -2.73 -8.27
C GLY A 248 -22.45 -3.35 -7.96
N ILE A 249 -21.48 -3.34 -8.88
CA ILE A 249 -20.09 -3.73 -8.56
C ILE A 249 -19.42 -2.55 -7.86
N ALA A 250 -19.79 -2.37 -6.59
CA ALA A 250 -19.10 -1.44 -5.72
C ALA A 250 -17.75 -2.07 -5.35
N LEU A 251 -16.65 -1.46 -5.78
CA LEU A 251 -15.39 -1.59 -5.04
C LEU A 251 -15.72 -1.23 -3.59
N SER A 252 -15.41 -2.15 -2.67
CA SER A 252 -15.84 -2.09 -1.26
C SER A 252 -15.33 -0.80 -0.62
N GLY A 253 -16.15 0.24 -0.60
CA GLY A 253 -15.78 1.54 -0.06
C GLY A 253 -16.11 2.75 -0.93
N GLY A 254 -16.73 2.55 -2.11
CA GLY A 254 -17.31 3.59 -2.99
C GLY A 254 -16.87 5.00 -2.65
N LEU A 255 -15.79 5.46 -3.29
CA LEU A 255 -15.16 6.77 -3.14
C LEU A 255 -15.86 7.71 -2.14
N VAL A 256 -15.46 7.59 -0.88
CA VAL A 256 -15.35 8.83 -0.13
C VAL A 256 -14.26 9.58 -0.88
N ASN A 257 -14.64 10.64 -1.61
CA ASN A 257 -13.71 11.67 -2.06
C ASN A 257 -12.75 11.82 -0.89
N TYR A 258 -11.49 11.40 -1.07
CA TYR A 258 -10.43 11.74 -0.13
C TYR A 258 -10.33 13.25 -0.24
N GLY A 259 -11.22 13.91 0.50
CA GLY A 259 -11.33 15.33 0.53
C GLY A 259 -9.95 15.79 0.86
N VAL A 260 -9.52 16.79 0.12
CA VAL A 260 -8.44 17.67 0.49
C VAL A 260 -8.73 18.14 1.92
N TRP A 261 -8.34 17.38 2.95
CA TRP A 261 -8.23 17.82 4.33
C TRP A 261 -6.89 18.59 4.46
N GLY A 262 -6.50 19.28 3.39
CA GLY A 262 -5.20 19.87 3.16
C GLY A 262 -5.02 21.26 3.76
N GLU A 263 -5.97 21.78 4.54
CA GLU A 263 -5.79 23.10 5.18
C GLU A 263 -5.32 23.04 6.63
N GLN A 264 -5.31 21.87 7.31
CA GLN A 264 -4.91 21.80 8.73
C GLN A 264 -4.07 20.59 9.15
N ILE A 265 -3.69 19.72 8.24
CA ILE A 265 -2.66 18.71 8.52
C ILE A 265 -1.33 19.47 8.52
N GLY A 266 -0.80 19.80 9.71
CA GLY A 266 0.51 20.44 9.84
C GLY A 266 1.60 19.66 9.09
N ASN A 267 2.79 20.25 8.92
CA ASN A 267 3.92 19.63 8.19
C ASN A 267 4.40 18.27 8.74
N ASP A 268 3.75 17.74 9.76
CA ASP A 268 4.02 16.44 10.36
C ASP A 268 3.74 15.31 9.36
N MET A 269 4.81 14.59 8.98
CA MET A 269 4.72 13.39 8.14
C MET A 269 3.77 12.35 8.74
N ASP A 270 3.68 12.29 10.07
CA ASP A 270 2.83 11.32 10.78
C ASP A 270 1.34 11.57 10.52
N ALA A 271 0.96 12.82 10.23
CA ALA A 271 -0.42 13.19 9.95
C ALA A 271 -0.87 12.80 8.52
N ARG A 272 0.08 12.65 7.58
CA ARG A 272 -0.18 12.17 6.20
C ARG A 272 -0.53 10.69 6.15
N MET A 273 -0.10 9.90 7.13
CA MET A 273 -0.43 8.47 7.24
C MET A 273 -1.78 8.20 7.94
N GLN A 274 -2.57 9.23 8.24
CA GLN A 274 -3.80 9.11 9.05
C GLN A 274 -5.09 8.97 8.25
N VAL A 275 -5.06 8.98 6.91
CA VAL A 275 -6.28 8.74 6.13
C VAL A 275 -6.30 7.30 5.65
N ALA A 276 -7.26 6.52 6.14
CA ALA A 276 -7.45 5.13 5.73
C ALA A 276 -8.51 5.02 4.65
N HIS A 277 -8.32 4.07 3.74
CA HIS A 277 -9.36 3.73 2.76
C HIS A 277 -10.58 3.19 3.49
N PRO A 278 -11.82 3.52 3.08
CA PRO A 278 -13.01 3.01 3.75
C PRO A 278 -13.03 1.48 3.83
N GLY A 279 -12.54 0.81 2.78
CA GLY A 279 -12.39 -0.63 2.78
C GLY A 279 -11.30 -1.15 3.72
N GLU A 280 -10.22 -0.39 3.94
CA GLU A 280 -9.20 -0.74 4.94
C GLU A 280 -9.75 -0.58 6.36
N ALA A 281 -10.56 0.46 6.60
CA ALA A 281 -11.31 0.60 7.85
C ALA A 281 -12.24 -0.59 8.09
N ARG A 282 -12.98 -1.05 7.07
CA ARG A 282 -13.82 -2.26 7.18
C ARG A 282 -13.03 -3.52 7.48
N VAL A 283 -11.86 -3.70 6.87
CA VAL A 283 -11.00 -4.86 7.17
C VAL A 283 -10.47 -4.78 8.61
N ALA A 284 -10.06 -3.60 9.08
CA ALA A 284 -9.62 -3.39 10.46
C ALA A 284 -10.76 -3.65 11.47
N GLU A 285 -11.97 -3.16 11.16
CA GLU A 285 -13.18 -3.41 11.95
C GLU A 285 -13.49 -4.91 12.06
N ALA A 286 -13.49 -5.62 10.93
CA ALA A 286 -13.75 -7.05 10.90
C ALA A 286 -12.66 -7.84 11.64
N PHE A 287 -11.39 -7.46 11.48
CA PHE A 287 -10.27 -8.08 12.17
C PHE A 287 -10.38 -7.90 13.69
N CYS A 288 -10.65 -6.69 14.16
CA CYS A 288 -10.81 -6.39 15.58
C CYS A 288 -12.05 -7.08 16.17
N SER A 289 -13.16 -7.10 15.44
CA SER A 289 -14.38 -7.79 15.86
C SER A 289 -14.16 -9.30 15.99
N LYS A 290 -13.43 -9.91 15.04
CA LYS A 290 -13.02 -11.31 15.13
C LYS A 290 -12.14 -11.55 16.35
N ALA A 291 -11.14 -10.70 16.59
CA ALA A 291 -10.26 -10.84 17.76
C ALA A 291 -11.04 -10.76 19.09
N GLN A 292 -11.99 -9.83 19.21
CA GLN A 292 -12.88 -9.74 20.39
C GLN A 292 -13.76 -11.00 20.52
N GLY A 293 -14.32 -11.51 19.41
CA GLY A 293 -15.10 -12.75 19.43
C GLY A 293 -14.29 -13.96 19.88
N GLU A 294 -13.06 -14.11 19.41
CA GLU A 294 -12.12 -15.15 19.84
C GLU A 294 -11.81 -15.06 21.35
N LEU A 295 -11.60 -13.84 21.86
CA LEU A 295 -11.38 -13.59 23.29
C LEU A 295 -12.60 -13.99 24.15
N LEU A 296 -13.81 -13.77 23.63
CA LEU A 296 -15.07 -14.09 24.32
C LEU A 296 -15.60 -15.49 24.04
N ARG A 297 -14.89 -16.33 23.26
CA ARG A 297 -15.30 -17.71 22.98
C ARG A 297 -15.67 -18.52 24.24
N PRO A 298 -14.99 -18.41 25.39
CA PRO A 298 -15.39 -19.15 26.59
C PRO A 298 -16.79 -18.79 27.13
N LEU A 299 -17.37 -17.68 26.67
CA LEU A 299 -18.72 -17.21 27.01
C LEU A 299 -19.77 -17.66 25.98
N GLU A 300 -19.49 -18.71 25.20
CA GLU A 300 -20.45 -19.34 24.28
C GLU A 300 -21.79 -19.62 24.98
N GLY A 301 -22.90 -19.24 24.32
CA GLY A 301 -24.26 -19.31 24.87
C GLY A 301 -24.81 -17.97 25.36
N ILE A 302 -23.97 -16.92 25.39
CA ILE A 302 -24.39 -15.54 25.63
C ILE A 302 -24.52 -14.85 24.27
N ASP A 303 -25.65 -14.17 24.02
CA ASP A 303 -25.84 -13.38 22.79
C ASP A 303 -24.95 -12.13 22.86
N VAL A 304 -23.74 -12.23 22.31
CA VAL A 304 -22.77 -11.13 22.24
C VAL A 304 -22.68 -10.65 20.79
N LYS A 305 -22.97 -9.37 20.58
CA LYS A 305 -22.79 -8.66 19.32
C LYS A 305 -21.52 -7.82 19.45
N VAL A 306 -20.65 -7.85 18.44
CA VAL A 306 -19.39 -7.09 18.44
C VAL A 306 -19.42 -6.07 17.31
N LEU A 307 -19.11 -4.81 17.64
CA LEU A 307 -18.99 -3.71 16.67
C LEU A 307 -17.72 -2.92 16.95
N ALA A 308 -16.65 -3.12 16.18
CA ALA A 308 -15.40 -2.41 16.43
C ALA A 308 -15.46 -0.95 15.96
N THR A 309 -14.91 -0.04 16.77
CA THR A 309 -14.63 1.35 16.36
C THR A 309 -13.23 1.45 15.79
N VAL A 310 -13.10 2.03 14.59
CA VAL A 310 -11.80 2.19 13.91
C VAL A 310 -11.30 3.63 14.04
N HIS A 311 -10.04 3.76 14.40
CA HIS A 311 -9.30 5.00 14.55
C HIS A 311 -8.16 5.03 13.53
N THR A 312 -7.82 6.23 13.08
CA THR A 312 -6.65 6.47 12.23
C THR A 312 -5.66 7.45 12.84
N THR A 313 -6.01 8.03 13.99
CA THR A 313 -5.11 8.90 14.77
C THR A 313 -4.83 8.26 16.13
N LEU A 314 -3.58 8.35 16.55
CA LEU A 314 -3.15 7.79 17.84
C LEU A 314 -3.84 8.48 19.02
N GLU A 315 -4.04 9.80 18.93
CA GLU A 315 -4.66 10.59 19.99
C GLU A 315 -6.09 10.12 20.31
N TYR A 316 -6.95 9.95 19.30
CA TYR A 316 -8.32 9.46 19.53
C TYR A 316 -8.32 8.03 20.04
N PHE A 317 -7.44 7.18 19.49
CA PHE A 317 -7.30 5.82 19.97
C PHE A 317 -6.87 5.77 21.45
N GLN A 318 -5.88 6.57 21.87
CA GLN A 318 -5.42 6.65 23.26
C GLN A 318 -6.55 7.03 24.23
N ARG A 319 -7.41 7.98 23.83
CA ARG A 319 -8.58 8.41 24.61
C ARG A 319 -9.74 7.43 24.59
N SER A 320 -9.82 6.56 23.57
CA SER A 320 -10.88 5.56 23.48
C SER A 320 -10.74 4.47 24.57
N ARG A 321 -11.87 3.89 24.97
CA ARG A 321 -11.96 2.70 25.82
C ARG A 321 -12.95 1.74 25.18
N PRO A 322 -12.71 0.42 25.23
CA PRO A 322 -13.75 -0.51 24.83
C PRO A 322 -14.96 -0.29 25.74
N SER A 323 -16.15 -0.42 25.18
CA SER A 323 -17.40 -0.30 25.93
C SER A 323 -18.26 -1.53 25.71
N PHE A 324 -19.20 -1.75 26.63
CA PHE A 324 -20.19 -2.79 26.48
C PHE A 324 -21.52 -2.34 27.10
N GLU A 325 -22.62 -2.70 26.45
CA GLU A 325 -23.96 -2.35 26.89
C GLU A 325 -24.91 -3.55 26.75
N ARG A 326 -25.88 -3.65 27.65
CA ARG A 326 -26.95 -4.65 27.56
C ARG A 326 -28.03 -4.13 26.62
N LEU A 327 -28.37 -4.92 25.62
CA LEU A 327 -29.41 -4.64 24.64
C LEU A 327 -30.81 -4.97 25.19
N ALA A 328 -31.83 -4.42 24.55
CA ALA A 328 -33.23 -4.62 24.94
C ALA A 328 -33.69 -6.09 24.85
N ASP A 329 -33.07 -6.88 23.96
CA ASP A 329 -33.31 -8.32 23.81
C ASP A 329 -32.56 -9.18 24.85
N GLY A 330 -31.80 -8.54 25.74
CA GLY A 330 -30.97 -9.20 26.74
C GLY A 330 -29.58 -9.59 26.25
N GLY A 331 -29.27 -9.38 24.96
CA GLY A 331 -27.93 -9.53 24.42
C GLY A 331 -26.96 -8.45 24.94
N ILE A 332 -25.69 -8.59 24.61
CA ILE A 332 -24.63 -7.63 24.97
C ILE A 332 -23.99 -7.12 23.69
N LEU A 333 -23.96 -5.80 23.50
CA LEU A 333 -23.13 -5.17 22.49
C LEU A 333 -21.77 -4.85 23.10
N VAL A 334 -20.70 -5.33 22.48
CA VAL A 334 -19.31 -5.01 22.83
C VAL A 334 -18.71 -4.17 21.71
N THR A 335 -18.15 -3.03 22.07
CA THR A 335 -17.54 -2.08 21.14
C THR A 335 -16.04 -1.95 21.44
N PRO A 336 -15.18 -2.81 20.85
CA PRO A 336 -13.73 -2.68 20.97
C PRO A 336 -13.21 -1.51 20.11
N SER A 337 -11.98 -1.06 20.39
CA SER A 337 -11.33 -0.01 19.59
C SER A 337 -10.16 -0.58 18.79
N CYS A 338 -9.97 -0.14 17.54
CA CYS A 338 -8.86 -0.53 16.67
C CYS A 338 -8.21 0.70 16.02
N LEU A 339 -6.90 0.87 16.13
CA LEU A 339 -6.12 1.85 15.40
C LEU A 339 -5.44 1.20 14.20
N ILE A 340 -5.63 1.80 13.03
CA ILE A 340 -4.84 1.51 11.82
C ILE A 340 -3.51 2.25 11.96
N TYR A 341 -2.44 1.50 12.18
CA TYR A 341 -1.11 2.03 12.42
C TYR A 341 -0.17 1.70 11.27
N ARG A 342 0.44 2.71 10.65
CA ARG A 342 1.40 2.54 9.55
C ARG A 342 2.75 3.06 10.03
N ARG A 343 3.65 2.18 10.43
CA ARG A 343 5.04 2.53 10.74
C ARG A 343 5.96 1.35 10.49
N ASN A 344 7.07 1.62 9.82
CA ASN A 344 8.07 0.59 9.54
C ASN A 344 8.59 -0.02 10.84
N MET A 345 8.68 -1.35 10.90
CA MET A 345 9.19 -2.08 12.06
C MET A 345 10.72 -2.15 12.07
N VAL A 346 11.37 -1.78 10.94
CA VAL A 346 12.83 -1.73 10.81
C VAL A 346 13.29 -0.32 11.16
N ASP A 347 13.90 -0.19 12.34
CA ASP A 347 14.50 1.06 12.81
C ASP A 347 15.51 1.60 11.79
N GLY A 348 15.51 2.93 11.59
CA GLY A 348 16.47 3.62 10.72
C GLY A 348 16.15 3.64 9.22
N THR A 349 15.10 2.93 8.78
CA THR A 349 14.58 3.10 7.41
C THR A 349 13.73 4.37 7.33
N SER A 350 13.86 5.11 6.22
CA SER A 350 13.19 6.40 6.06
C SER A 350 11.67 6.26 6.23
N PRO A 351 11.01 7.13 7.01
CA PRO A 351 9.54 7.14 7.18
C PRO A 351 8.79 7.44 5.87
N MET A 352 9.51 7.73 4.79
CA MET A 352 8.94 8.10 3.50
C MET A 352 8.31 6.94 2.72
N VAL A 353 8.61 5.70 3.08
CA VAL A 353 8.04 4.55 2.36
C VAL A 353 6.77 4.11 3.07
N GLY A 354 5.63 4.27 2.40
CA GLY A 354 4.37 3.73 2.88
C GLY A 354 4.52 2.23 3.16
N ILE A 355 3.99 1.80 4.30
CA ILE A 355 3.93 0.38 4.63
C ILE A 355 2.47 -0.05 4.83
N ALA A 356 2.22 -1.34 4.63
CA ALA A 356 0.95 -1.95 4.99
C ALA A 356 0.60 -1.71 6.48
N SER A 357 -0.68 -1.55 6.77
CA SER A 357 -1.13 -1.25 8.14
C SER A 357 -0.94 -2.41 9.10
N GLN A 358 -0.69 -2.07 10.36
CA GLN A 358 -0.78 -2.92 11.52
C GLN A 358 -1.99 -2.48 12.35
N TYR A 359 -2.47 -3.33 13.23
CA TYR A 359 -3.62 -3.03 14.07
C TYR A 359 -3.22 -2.98 15.53
N TRP A 360 -3.56 -1.89 16.20
CA TRP A 360 -3.48 -1.78 17.65
C TRP A 360 -4.89 -1.77 18.20
N MET A 361 -5.21 -2.70 19.09
CA MET A 361 -6.56 -2.93 19.55
C MET A 361 -6.67 -2.77 21.06
N LYS A 362 -7.82 -2.28 21.50
CA LYS A 362 -8.29 -2.31 22.89
C LYS A 362 -9.56 -3.17 22.92
N LEU A 363 -9.43 -4.37 23.45
CA LEU A 363 -10.51 -5.34 23.55
C LEU A 363 -11.08 -5.29 24.97
N ALA A 364 -12.38 -5.52 25.12
CA ALA A 364 -13.00 -5.74 26.43
C ALA A 364 -12.54 -7.09 26.97
N SER A 365 -12.07 -7.13 28.23
CA SER A 365 -11.69 -8.40 28.86
C SER A 365 -12.87 -9.35 28.99
N CYS A 366 -12.58 -10.65 28.94
CA CYS A 366 -13.59 -11.69 29.10
C CYS A 366 -14.23 -11.59 30.49
N GLU A 367 -13.43 -11.33 31.51
CA GLU A 367 -13.82 -11.21 32.91
C GLU A 367 -14.86 -10.10 33.13
N SER A 368 -14.68 -8.94 32.50
CA SER A 368 -15.66 -7.85 32.60
C SER A 368 -16.99 -8.21 31.99
N ILE A 369 -16.98 -8.82 30.80
CA ILE A 369 -18.22 -9.28 30.17
C ILE A 369 -18.88 -10.38 31.02
N ALA A 370 -18.09 -11.33 31.53
CA ALA A 370 -18.55 -12.39 32.41
C ALA A 370 -19.26 -11.84 33.67
N SER A 371 -18.69 -10.82 34.31
CA SER A 371 -19.28 -10.18 35.50
C SER A 371 -20.65 -9.54 35.23
N LEU A 372 -20.84 -8.97 34.02
CA LEU A 372 -22.12 -8.41 33.60
C LEU A 372 -23.18 -9.50 33.34
N VAL A 373 -22.73 -10.68 32.91
CA VAL A 373 -23.60 -11.78 32.51
C VAL A 373 -24.00 -12.68 33.66
N GLN A 374 -23.21 -12.78 34.73
CA GLN A 374 -23.55 -13.54 35.95
C GLN A 374 -24.92 -13.15 36.56
N VAL A 375 -25.46 -11.98 36.18
CA VAL A 375 -26.82 -11.56 36.51
C VAL A 375 -27.91 -12.40 35.77
N SER A 376 -27.56 -13.22 34.76
CA SER A 376 -28.54 -13.75 33.80
C SER A 376 -28.32 -15.15 33.19
N SER A 377 -27.20 -15.86 33.39
CA SER A 377 -26.92 -17.11 32.63
C SER A 377 -26.69 -18.38 33.47
N ASN A 378 -26.90 -19.55 32.84
CA ASN A 378 -26.69 -20.91 33.37
C ASN A 378 -25.22 -21.38 33.39
N ILE A 379 -24.26 -20.49 33.11
CA ILE A 379 -22.84 -20.85 33.12
C ILE A 379 -22.42 -20.96 34.60
N SER A 380 -21.99 -22.15 35.02
CA SER A 380 -21.70 -22.44 36.43
C SER A 380 -20.56 -21.59 37.00
N ASP A 381 -19.60 -21.18 36.16
CA ASP A 381 -18.56 -20.22 36.51
C ASP A 381 -17.97 -19.51 35.26
N PRO A 382 -18.52 -18.34 34.87
CA PRO A 382 -17.99 -17.54 33.75
C PRO A 382 -16.54 -17.09 33.93
N MET A 383 -16.09 -16.89 35.17
CA MET A 383 -14.73 -16.41 35.45
C MET A 383 -13.71 -17.52 35.21
N GLN A 384 -14.02 -18.75 35.63
CA GLN A 384 -13.18 -19.90 35.33
C GLN A 384 -13.10 -20.18 33.81
N ALA A 385 -14.20 -19.96 33.08
CA ALA A 385 -14.21 -20.10 31.62
C ALA A 385 -13.29 -19.07 30.95
N CYS A 386 -13.34 -17.80 31.36
CA CYS A 386 -12.44 -16.76 30.86
C CYS A 386 -10.96 -17.05 31.11
N ALA A 387 -10.62 -17.58 32.30
CA ALA A 387 -9.26 -17.99 32.62
C ALA A 387 -8.74 -19.15 31.74
N ALA A 388 -9.64 -19.94 31.14
CA ALA A 388 -9.32 -21.01 30.20
C ALA A 388 -9.26 -20.53 28.73
N SER A 389 -9.41 -19.22 28.46
CA SER A 389 -9.31 -18.67 27.11
C SER A 389 -7.92 -18.92 26.52
N ASN A 390 -7.88 -19.54 25.34
CA ASN A 390 -6.64 -19.70 24.56
C ASN A 390 -6.33 -18.48 23.68
N PHE A 391 -7.03 -17.35 23.89
CA PHE A 391 -6.77 -16.13 23.15
C PHE A 391 -5.34 -15.64 23.42
N SER A 392 -4.59 -15.39 22.34
CA SER A 392 -3.26 -14.79 22.44
C SER A 392 -2.97 -13.92 21.23
N ALA A 393 -2.23 -12.83 21.45
CA ALA A 393 -1.76 -11.99 20.36
C ALA A 393 -0.88 -12.79 19.38
N THR A 394 -0.07 -13.72 19.88
CA THR A 394 0.71 -14.65 19.06
C THR A 394 -0.18 -15.48 18.13
N GLY A 395 -1.25 -16.09 18.64
CA GLY A 395 -2.20 -16.84 17.82
C GLY A 395 -2.85 -16.00 16.73
N LEU A 396 -3.22 -14.75 17.05
CA LEU A 396 -3.79 -13.81 16.09
C LEU A 396 -2.80 -13.43 14.97
N ASN A 397 -1.54 -13.17 15.31
CA ASN A 397 -0.50 -12.86 14.33
C ASN A 397 -0.13 -14.07 13.46
N ASN A 398 -0.08 -15.28 14.03
CA ASN A 398 0.10 -16.52 13.26
C ASN A 398 -1.02 -16.70 12.24
N ALA A 399 -2.28 -16.53 12.65
CA ALA A 399 -3.42 -16.63 11.73
C ALA A 399 -3.36 -15.58 10.60
N ALA A 400 -2.89 -14.36 10.89
CA ALA A 400 -2.69 -13.34 9.86
C ALA A 400 -1.57 -13.72 8.87
N LEU A 401 -0.48 -14.33 9.36
CA LEU A 401 0.62 -14.83 8.53
C LEU A 401 0.20 -16.02 7.66
N GLU A 402 -0.55 -16.97 8.21
CA GLU A 402 -1.12 -18.12 7.47
C GLU A 402 -2.04 -17.65 6.35
N GLU A 403 -2.94 -16.70 6.63
CA GLU A 403 -3.83 -16.11 5.64
C GLU A 403 -3.04 -15.34 4.55
N ALA A 404 -2.00 -14.61 4.94
CA ALA A 404 -1.11 -13.91 4.01
C ALA A 404 -0.35 -14.89 3.10
N LEU A 405 0.16 -15.99 3.65
CA LEU A 405 0.76 -17.07 2.88
C LEU A 405 -0.26 -17.69 1.94
N LEU A 406 -1.51 -17.92 2.37
CA LEU A 406 -2.56 -18.47 1.51
C LEU A 406 -2.82 -17.55 0.30
N ARG A 407 -2.89 -16.24 0.53
CA ARG A 407 -3.19 -15.21 -0.50
C ARG A 407 -2.02 -14.83 -1.39
N SER A 408 -0.79 -15.02 -0.95
CA SER A 408 0.40 -14.65 -1.72
C SER A 408 0.48 -15.41 -3.06
N THR A 409 1.13 -14.81 -4.07
CA THR A 409 1.34 -15.48 -5.35
C THR A 409 2.25 -16.70 -5.18
N GLY A 410 2.15 -17.70 -6.05
CA GLY A 410 3.00 -18.90 -5.98
C GLY A 410 4.49 -18.56 -6.00
N ARG A 411 4.88 -17.57 -6.82
CA ARG A 411 6.26 -17.06 -6.90
C ARG A 411 6.71 -16.41 -5.59
N ALA A 412 5.87 -15.55 -4.99
CA ALA A 412 6.17 -14.93 -3.71
C ALA A 412 6.33 -15.96 -2.59
N LYS A 413 5.48 -16.99 -2.53
CA LYS A 413 5.60 -18.09 -1.55
C LYS A 413 6.90 -18.86 -1.74
N GLN A 414 7.21 -19.28 -2.97
CA GLN A 414 8.45 -20.00 -3.27
C GLN A 414 9.68 -19.17 -2.89
N ARG A 415 9.65 -17.86 -3.16
CA ARG A 415 10.73 -16.92 -2.78
C ARG A 415 10.87 -16.83 -1.26
N PHE A 416 9.76 -16.68 -0.55
CA PHE A 416 9.73 -16.64 0.91
C PHE A 416 10.25 -17.95 1.53
N GLU A 417 9.82 -19.10 1.01
CA GLU A 417 10.28 -20.42 1.49
C GLU A 417 11.75 -20.67 1.20
N ALA A 418 12.25 -20.25 0.03
CA ALA A 418 13.63 -20.50 -0.38
C ALA A 418 14.64 -19.53 0.24
N ARG A 419 14.25 -18.27 0.44
CA ARG A 419 15.18 -17.17 0.80
C ARG A 419 14.66 -16.25 1.90
N GLY A 420 13.38 -16.31 2.22
CA GLY A 420 12.78 -15.47 3.25
C GLY A 420 13.13 -15.98 4.65
N ARG A 421 13.20 -15.04 5.59
CA ARG A 421 13.27 -15.37 7.01
C ARG A 421 11.88 -15.76 7.52
N PRO A 422 11.71 -16.94 8.13
CA PRO A 422 10.50 -17.26 8.86
C PRO A 422 10.27 -16.26 9.99
N VAL A 423 9.01 -15.90 10.24
CA VAL A 423 8.63 -15.09 11.41
C VAL A 423 8.21 -16.01 12.53
N LYS A 424 8.74 -15.73 13.72
CA LYS A 424 8.29 -16.28 14.98
C LYS A 424 7.70 -15.16 15.82
N PHE A 425 6.41 -15.23 16.09
CA PHE A 425 5.75 -14.34 17.04
C PHE A 425 5.95 -14.87 18.45
N VAL A 426 6.50 -14.04 19.33
CA VAL A 426 6.77 -14.42 20.71
C VAL A 426 5.91 -13.54 21.62
N PRO A 427 5.20 -14.13 22.61
CA PRO A 427 4.52 -13.36 23.63
C PRO A 427 5.52 -12.43 24.30
N GLN A 428 5.19 -11.15 24.37
CA GLN A 428 6.01 -10.21 25.10
C GLN A 428 5.40 -10.02 26.49
N GLU A 429 5.95 -10.75 27.47
CA GLU A 429 5.54 -10.66 28.88
C GLU A 429 5.93 -9.31 29.52
N GLN A 430 6.90 -8.59 28.94
CA GLN A 430 7.42 -7.31 29.42
C GLN A 430 7.49 -6.28 28.28
N CYS A 431 6.90 -5.09 28.42
CA CYS A 431 6.96 -4.02 27.42
C CYS A 431 8.36 -3.37 27.39
N GLY A 432 9.35 -4.10 26.88
CA GLY A 432 10.77 -3.70 26.89
C GLY A 432 11.39 -4.01 28.25
N ASP A 433 12.28 -3.12 28.71
CA ASP A 433 12.92 -3.21 30.04
C ASP A 433 11.99 -2.82 31.19
N VAL A 434 10.72 -2.49 30.89
CA VAL A 434 9.73 -2.07 31.87
C VAL A 434 8.73 -3.21 32.12
N PRO A 435 8.53 -3.63 33.39
CA PRO A 435 7.48 -4.57 33.75
C PRO A 435 6.12 -4.06 33.28
N CYS A 436 5.34 -4.88 32.57
CA CYS A 436 4.02 -4.50 32.04
C CYS A 436 3.07 -3.92 33.10
N SER A 437 3.23 -4.31 34.36
CA SER A 437 2.44 -3.81 35.50
C SER A 437 2.61 -2.31 35.76
N ASP A 438 3.74 -1.73 35.36
CA ASP A 438 4.08 -0.32 35.61
C ASP A 438 3.87 0.56 34.38
N VAL A 439 3.44 -0.04 33.26
CA VAL A 439 3.30 0.62 31.96
C VAL A 439 1.90 1.23 31.87
N ASN A 440 1.82 2.55 32.01
CA ASN A 440 0.61 3.29 31.68
C ASN A 440 0.23 3.05 30.18
N PRO A 441 -1.06 2.92 29.83
CA PRO A 441 -1.54 2.86 28.44
C PRO A 441 -0.89 3.86 27.46
N PHE A 442 -0.51 5.05 27.91
CA PHE A 442 0.23 6.01 27.07
C PHE A 442 1.61 5.51 26.65
N VAL A 443 2.35 4.87 27.57
CA VAL A 443 3.67 4.29 27.29
C VAL A 443 3.51 3.08 26.36
N TRP A 444 2.53 2.21 26.60
CA TRP A 444 2.23 1.08 25.70
C TRP A 444 1.91 1.54 24.28
N ALA A 445 1.12 2.61 24.15
CA ALA A 445 0.78 3.21 22.87
C ALA A 445 1.99 3.82 22.15
N SER A 446 3.10 4.09 22.84
CA SER A 446 4.34 4.55 22.21
C SER A 446 5.28 3.41 21.81
N THR A 447 5.15 2.23 22.43
CA THR A 447 5.95 1.05 22.08
C THR A 447 5.63 0.61 20.65
N GLN A 448 6.62 0.27 19.83
CA GLN A 448 6.37 -0.25 18.48
C GLN A 448 6.42 -1.77 18.46
N LEU A 449 5.84 -2.40 17.42
CA LEU A 449 6.20 -3.78 17.12
C LEU A 449 7.66 -3.76 16.68
N ALA A 450 8.53 -4.36 17.50
CA ALA A 450 9.94 -4.46 17.20
C ALA A 450 10.20 -5.80 16.50
N LEU A 451 10.92 -5.71 15.38
CA LEU A 451 11.46 -6.86 14.66
C LEU A 451 12.91 -7.04 15.10
N SER A 452 13.22 -8.16 15.76
CA SER A 452 14.61 -8.59 15.98
C SER A 452 14.93 -9.79 15.08
N VAL A 453 16.22 -10.01 14.80
CA VAL A 453 16.68 -11.20 14.09
C VAL A 453 17.44 -12.07 15.07
N GLU A 454 17.06 -13.35 15.16
CA GLU A 454 17.77 -14.37 15.93
C GLU A 454 18.36 -15.40 14.97
N ILE A 455 19.54 -15.93 15.29
CA ILE A 455 20.13 -17.04 14.53
C ILE A 455 19.63 -18.35 15.14
N ASP A 456 18.76 -19.06 14.42
CA ASP A 456 18.33 -20.42 14.74
C ASP A 456 19.31 -21.42 14.10
N PRO A 457 19.99 -22.27 14.88
CA PRO A 457 20.92 -23.28 14.35
C PRO A 457 20.31 -24.24 13.32
N LYS A 458 18.99 -24.45 13.35
CA LYS A 458 18.28 -25.36 12.44
C LYS A 458 17.69 -24.65 11.22
N ASN A 459 17.22 -23.43 11.41
CA ASN A 459 16.42 -22.71 10.41
C ASN A 459 17.13 -21.47 9.83
N GLY A 460 18.36 -21.20 10.23
CA GLY A 460 19.07 -19.98 9.87
C GLY A 460 18.51 -18.75 10.60
N SER A 461 18.56 -17.58 9.97
CA SER A 461 18.05 -16.34 10.57
C SER A 461 16.51 -16.36 10.65
N VAL A 462 15.97 -16.25 11.86
CA VAL A 462 14.53 -16.15 12.15
C VAL A 462 14.21 -14.74 12.61
N ALA A 463 13.16 -14.16 12.04
CA ALA A 463 12.65 -12.89 12.53
C ALA A 463 11.78 -13.13 13.76
N VAL A 464 12.13 -12.50 14.87
CA VAL A 464 11.34 -12.52 16.10
C VAL A 464 10.59 -11.22 16.23
N VAL A 465 9.27 -11.31 16.21
CA VAL A 465 8.39 -10.17 16.48
C VAL A 465 7.86 -10.34 17.88
N LYS A 466 8.27 -9.42 18.77
CA LYS A 466 7.74 -9.34 20.13
C LYS A 466 6.37 -8.67 20.06
N VAL A 467 5.35 -9.38 20.54
CA VAL A 467 3.95 -8.92 20.44
C VAL A 467 3.45 -8.54 21.83
N PRO A 468 3.43 -7.25 22.19
CA PRO A 468 3.00 -6.81 23.51
C PRO A 468 1.51 -7.02 23.68
N THR A 469 1.16 -7.72 24.77
CA THR A 469 -0.21 -7.81 25.28
C THR A 469 -0.21 -7.20 26.67
N LEU A 470 -1.11 -6.24 26.91
CA LEU A 470 -1.19 -5.53 28.19
C LEU A 470 -2.63 -5.54 28.69
N ILE A 471 -2.84 -6.04 29.90
CA ILE A 471 -4.14 -6.02 30.57
C ILE A 471 -4.10 -4.95 31.66
N VAL A 472 -4.89 -3.89 31.50
CA VAL A 472 -5.01 -2.79 32.48
C VAL A 472 -6.48 -2.43 32.60
N GLU A 473 -6.98 -2.32 33.84
CA GLU A 473 -8.36 -1.86 34.11
C GLU A 473 -9.37 -2.51 33.17
N GLU A 474 -9.37 -3.85 33.08
CA GLU A 474 -10.36 -4.60 32.28
C GLU A 474 -10.23 -4.50 30.75
N VAL A 475 -9.17 -3.85 30.26
CA VAL A 475 -8.89 -3.70 28.82
C VAL A 475 -7.71 -4.57 28.41
N VAL A 476 -7.91 -5.41 27.40
CA VAL A 476 -6.85 -6.19 26.76
C VAL A 476 -6.31 -5.42 25.56
N HIS A 477 -5.09 -4.91 25.69
CA HIS A 477 -4.39 -4.20 24.62
C HIS A 477 -3.59 -5.19 23.78
N VAL A 478 -3.79 -5.16 22.46
CA VAL A 478 -3.16 -6.10 21.52
C VAL A 478 -2.56 -5.36 20.34
N LYS A 479 -1.34 -5.70 19.94
CA LYS A 479 -0.78 -5.31 18.64
C LYS A 479 -0.76 -6.51 17.71
N ALA A 480 -1.19 -6.32 16.47
CA ALA A 480 -1.30 -7.39 15.50
C ALA A 480 -0.89 -6.94 14.10
N PHE A 481 -0.29 -7.85 13.36
CA PHE A 481 -0.16 -7.75 11.92
C PHE A 481 -1.56 -7.78 11.31
N SER A 482 -1.82 -6.86 10.39
CA SER A 482 -2.87 -7.10 9.41
C SER A 482 -2.40 -8.20 8.45
N VAL A 483 -3.35 -8.82 7.74
CA VAL A 483 -3.02 -9.73 6.64
C VAL A 483 -2.17 -9.01 5.59
N GLY A 484 -2.47 -7.74 5.28
CA GLY A 484 -1.66 -6.93 4.37
C GLY A 484 -0.22 -6.74 4.84
N ARG A 485 0.02 -6.50 6.14
CA ARG A 485 1.39 -6.37 6.68
C ARG A 485 2.13 -7.68 6.66
N ALA A 486 1.45 -8.79 6.96
CA ALA A 486 2.04 -10.11 6.82
C ALA A 486 2.39 -10.43 5.35
N MET A 487 1.54 -10.03 4.39
CA MET A 487 1.86 -10.16 2.96
C MET A 487 3.07 -9.33 2.56
N GLU A 488 3.15 -8.07 3.01
CA GLU A 488 4.31 -7.22 2.73
C GLU A 488 5.60 -7.80 3.32
N TYR A 489 5.50 -8.45 4.49
CA TYR A 489 6.63 -9.17 5.06
C TYR A 489 7.10 -10.31 4.15
N ILE A 490 6.18 -11.15 3.66
CA ILE A 490 6.47 -12.26 2.73
C ILE A 490 7.06 -11.75 1.41
N LEU A 491 6.52 -10.65 0.89
CA LEU A 491 6.91 -10.10 -0.41
C LEU A 491 8.25 -9.39 -0.39
N VAL A 492 8.56 -8.71 0.72
CA VAL A 492 9.67 -7.76 0.80
C VAL A 492 10.51 -7.98 2.07
N ASP A 493 9.96 -7.72 3.25
CA ASP A 493 10.80 -7.56 4.47
C ASP A 493 11.54 -8.84 4.88
N SER A 494 10.99 -10.02 4.61
CA SER A 494 11.65 -11.29 4.92
C SER A 494 12.93 -11.52 4.11
N LEU A 495 13.05 -10.84 2.97
CA LEU A 495 14.11 -11.03 1.99
C LEU A 495 15.23 -9.99 2.14
N GLN A 496 15.00 -8.94 2.92
CA GLN A 496 15.97 -7.87 3.14
C GLN A 496 17.05 -8.32 4.14
N PHE A 497 18.34 -8.41 3.76
CA PHE A 497 19.53 -8.58 4.63
C PHE A 497 19.76 -9.92 5.36
N PRO A 498 20.60 -10.83 4.83
CA PRO A 498 21.09 -11.98 5.61
C PRO A 498 22.12 -11.62 6.69
N ASP A 499 23.00 -10.63 6.44
CA ASP A 499 24.29 -10.53 7.16
C ASP A 499 24.64 -9.16 7.78
N GLN A 500 23.78 -8.14 7.71
CA GLN A 500 24.10 -6.76 8.15
C GLN A 500 23.45 -6.31 9.48
N LEU A 501 22.66 -7.18 10.12
CA LEU A 501 22.02 -6.91 11.42
C LEU A 501 22.70 -7.64 12.59
N ALA A 502 23.73 -8.44 12.32
CA ALA A 502 24.66 -8.97 13.30
C ALA A 502 25.90 -8.07 13.36
#